data_AF-A0A556PSH3-F1
#
_entry.id   AF-A0A556PSH3-F1
#
_cell.length_a   1.000
_cell.length_b   1.000
_cell.length_c   1.000
_cell.angle_alpha   90.00
_cell.angle_beta   90.00
_cell.angle_gamma   90.00
#
_symmetry.space_group_name_H-M   'P 1'
#
loop_
_entity.id
_entity.type
_entity.pdbx_description
1 polymer ?
#
loop_
_entity_poly.entity_id
_entity_poly.type
_entity_poly.pdbx_seq_one_letter_code
_entity_poly.pdbx_strand_id
1 'polypeptide(L)'
;MRKLIMTVLMAGFLLLVACGGQSIEGKWEDSTGAIVEITEDAMKFGEDMGMALEIDLAHIEDDLYEISMMGESEEVKFNVDGDELTMEHVSSGESEVLTRAE
;
A
#
# COMPACT_ATOMS: atom_id res chain seq x y z
N MET A 1 -36.71 -36.37 11.33
CA MET A 1 -35.38 -35.85 10.96
C MET A 1 -35.40 -35.27 9.54
N ARG A 2 -36.07 -34.12 9.30
CA ARG A 2 -36.13 -33.52 7.94
C ARG A 2 -36.57 -32.04 7.96
N LYS A 3 -36.08 -31.24 8.90
CA LYS A 3 -36.38 -29.79 8.99
C LYS A 3 -35.19 -28.94 9.47
N LEU A 4 -33.97 -29.46 9.41
CA LEU A 4 -32.77 -28.78 9.90
C LEU A 4 -31.81 -28.31 8.78
N ILE A 5 -32.13 -28.58 7.51
CA ILE A 5 -31.21 -28.31 6.38
C ILE A 5 -31.53 -26.97 5.69
N MET A 6 -32.67 -26.33 6.01
CA MET A 6 -33.19 -25.22 5.19
C MET A 6 -32.86 -23.81 5.70
N THR A 7 -32.12 -23.68 6.81
CA THR A 7 -31.75 -22.36 7.37
C THR A 7 -30.27 -22.01 7.16
N VAL A 8 -29.44 -22.95 6.71
CA VAL A 8 -28.00 -22.71 6.47
C VAL A 8 -27.74 -22.03 5.11
N LEU A 9 -28.75 -21.94 4.26
CA LEU A 9 -28.65 -21.31 2.93
C LEU A 9 -28.73 -19.78 2.93
N MET A 10 -28.99 -19.15 4.08
CA MET A 10 -29.14 -17.68 4.18
C MET A 10 -27.97 -16.96 4.86
N ALA A 11 -26.95 -17.69 5.31
CA ALA A 11 -25.76 -17.11 5.97
C ALA A 11 -24.49 -17.12 5.09
N GLY A 12 -24.58 -17.64 3.86
CA GLY A 12 -23.42 -17.87 2.98
C GLY A 12 -23.13 -16.79 1.94
N PHE A 13 -23.88 -15.67 1.91
CA PHE A 13 -23.85 -14.75 0.76
C PHE A 13 -23.59 -13.26 1.08
N LEU A 14 -23.04 -12.93 2.26
CA LEU A 14 -22.75 -11.53 2.62
C LEU A 14 -21.32 -11.25 3.07
N LEU A 15 -20.37 -12.16 2.84
CA LEU A 15 -18.98 -12.00 3.30
C LEU A 15 -17.90 -12.10 2.21
N LEU A 16 -18.26 -11.84 0.94
CA LEU A 16 -17.29 -11.81 -0.16
C LEU A 16 -17.47 -10.54 -1.00
N VAL A 17 -17.33 -9.39 -0.35
CA VAL A 17 -16.60 -8.28 -0.97
C VAL A 17 -15.45 -8.01 -0.04
N ALA A 18 -14.46 -8.91 -0.05
CA ALA A 18 -13.11 -8.45 0.22
C ALA A 18 -12.84 -7.45 -0.90
N CYS A 19 -12.99 -6.15 -0.62
CA CYS A 19 -12.26 -5.13 -1.36
C CYS A 19 -10.80 -5.49 -1.15
N GLY A 20 -10.28 -6.37 -2.02
CA GLY A 20 -8.86 -6.65 -2.10
C GLY A 20 -8.23 -5.38 -2.65
N GLY A 21 -7.93 -4.43 -1.76
CA GLY A 21 -6.94 -3.41 -2.06
C GLY A 21 -5.69 -4.14 -2.51
N GLN A 22 -5.18 -3.79 -3.68
CA GLN A 22 -3.91 -4.36 -4.12
C GLN A 22 -2.83 -3.94 -3.13
N SER A 23 -1.88 -4.85 -2.87
CA SER A 23 -0.77 -4.55 -1.96
C SER A 23 0.09 -3.42 -2.52
N ILE A 24 0.48 -2.49 -1.63
CA ILE A 24 1.47 -1.46 -1.91
C ILE A 24 2.88 -2.05 -2.00
N GLU A 25 3.09 -3.27 -1.47
CA GLU A 25 4.38 -3.94 -1.51
C GLU A 25 4.80 -4.27 -2.94
N GLY A 26 6.10 -4.13 -3.21
CA GLY A 26 6.70 -4.40 -4.51
C GLY A 26 7.59 -3.26 -4.99
N LYS A 27 7.98 -3.35 -6.26
CA LYS A 27 8.81 -2.35 -6.91
C LYS A 27 7.94 -1.40 -7.73
N TRP A 28 8.25 -0.13 -7.58
CA TRP A 28 7.57 0.98 -8.23
C TRP A 28 8.61 1.90 -8.86
N GLU A 29 8.25 2.54 -9.96
CA GLU A 29 9.09 3.45 -10.72
C GLU A 29 8.47 4.84 -10.70
N ASP A 30 9.27 5.86 -10.36
CA ASP A 30 8.84 7.25 -10.42
C ASP A 30 8.89 7.82 -11.84
N SER A 31 8.42 9.06 -12.02
CA SER A 31 8.45 9.73 -13.33
C SER A 31 9.86 9.96 -13.92
N THR A 32 10.92 9.76 -13.12
CA THR A 32 12.31 9.91 -13.51
C THR A 32 12.98 8.57 -13.89
N GLY A 33 12.30 7.44 -13.67
CA GLY A 33 12.83 6.10 -13.84
C GLY A 33 13.58 5.56 -12.61
N ALA A 34 13.44 6.20 -11.45
CA ALA A 34 14.03 5.71 -10.20
C ALA A 34 13.13 4.64 -9.58
N ILE A 35 13.75 3.54 -9.15
CA ILE A 35 13.05 2.44 -8.49
C ILE A 35 12.92 2.72 -6.99
N VAL A 36 11.69 2.55 -6.51
CA VAL A 36 11.28 2.53 -5.11
C VAL A 36 10.79 1.13 -4.78
N GLU A 37 11.43 0.45 -3.83
CA GLU A 37 10.94 -0.83 -3.31
C GLU A 37 10.20 -0.59 -1.99
N ILE A 38 8.96 -1.04 -1.91
CA ILE A 38 8.13 -0.95 -0.71
C ILE A 38 7.98 -2.36 -0.14
N THR A 39 8.37 -2.52 1.12
CA THR A 39 8.13 -3.72 1.94
C THR A 39 7.09 -3.43 3.01
N GLU A 40 6.77 -4.43 3.83
CA GLU A 40 5.83 -4.28 4.96
C GLU A 40 6.26 -3.15 5.93
N ASP A 41 7.56 -2.96 6.08
CA ASP A 41 8.19 -2.15 7.13
C ASP A 41 9.09 -1.01 6.62
N ALA A 42 9.34 -0.91 5.32
CA ALA A 42 10.24 0.10 4.78
C ALA A 42 9.94 0.50 3.34
N MET A 43 10.41 1.68 2.97
CA MET A 43 10.56 2.11 1.57
C MET A 43 12.04 2.35 1.27
N LYS A 44 12.50 1.80 0.15
CA LYS A 44 13.90 1.88 -0.27
C LYS A 44 14.02 2.58 -1.60
N PHE A 45 14.86 3.61 -1.65
CA PHE A 45 15.14 4.39 -2.84
C PHE A 45 16.56 4.15 -3.32
N GLY A 46 16.75 4.06 -4.64
CA GLY A 46 18.07 4.26 -5.26
C GLY A 46 19.08 3.13 -5.03
N GLU A 47 18.64 1.88 -4.78
CA GLU A 47 19.55 0.72 -4.72
C GLU A 47 20.46 0.66 -5.96
N ASP A 48 19.95 1.03 -7.14
CA ASP A 48 20.68 0.98 -8.41
C ASP A 48 21.76 2.08 -8.57
N MET A 49 21.68 3.16 -7.78
CA MET A 49 22.61 4.30 -7.86
C MET A 49 23.69 4.27 -6.77
N GLY A 50 23.78 3.20 -5.98
CA GLY A 50 24.80 3.01 -4.95
C GLY A 50 24.63 3.89 -3.71
N MET A 51 23.50 4.59 -3.58
CA MET A 51 23.08 5.30 -2.38
C MET A 51 21.65 4.84 -2.05
N ALA A 52 21.56 3.78 -1.25
CA ALA A 52 20.28 3.30 -0.75
C ALA A 52 19.82 4.23 0.38
N LEU A 53 18.67 4.86 0.20
CA LEU A 53 17.94 5.51 1.28
C LEU A 53 16.83 4.57 1.74
N GLU A 54 16.81 4.23 3.02
CA GLU A 54 15.76 3.45 3.66
C GLU A 54 14.94 4.39 4.55
N ILE A 55 13.62 4.37 4.36
CA ILE A 55 12.63 5.10 5.13
C ILE A 55 11.78 4.07 5.86
N ASP A 56 11.64 4.20 7.18
CA ASP A 56 10.80 3.30 7.96
C ASP A 56 9.33 3.54 7.61
N LEU A 57 8.58 2.45 7.44
CA LEU A 57 7.17 2.48 7.10
C LEU A 57 6.37 1.76 8.19
N ALA A 58 5.36 2.42 8.75
CA ALA A 58 4.48 1.83 9.75
C ALA A 58 3.01 2.02 9.33
N HIS A 59 2.29 0.91 9.15
CA HIS A 59 0.86 0.96 8.87
C HIS A 59 0.07 1.46 10.10
N ILE A 60 -0.85 2.40 9.89
CA ILE A 60 -1.72 2.95 10.94
C ILE A 60 -3.12 2.34 10.82
N GLU A 61 -3.83 2.67 9.73
CA GLU A 61 -5.19 2.20 9.45
C GLU A 61 -5.49 2.34 7.95
N ASP A 62 -6.35 1.47 7.41
CA ASP A 62 -6.76 1.51 6.00
C ASP A 62 -5.58 1.71 5.01
N ASP A 63 -5.55 2.83 4.29
CA ASP A 63 -4.50 3.24 3.35
C ASP A 63 -3.47 4.21 3.96
N LEU A 64 -3.55 4.49 5.26
CA LEU A 64 -2.73 5.45 5.98
C LEU A 64 -1.52 4.79 6.64
N TYR A 65 -0.35 5.39 6.40
CA TYR A 65 0.94 4.94 6.90
C TYR A 65 1.71 6.12 7.50
N GLU A 66 2.51 5.86 8.53
CA GLU A 66 3.56 6.75 8.98
C GLU A 66 4.84 6.40 8.24
N ILE A 67 5.48 7.40 7.63
CA ILE A 67 6.83 7.31 7.10
C ILE A 67 7.78 8.03 8.05
N SER A 68 8.92 7.43 8.38
CA SER A 68 9.89 8.01 9.30
C SER A 68 11.29 8.00 8.73
N MET A 69 11.94 9.17 8.72
CA MET A 69 13.30 9.33 8.24
C MET A 69 14.07 10.31 9.14
N MET A 70 15.24 9.89 9.63
CA MET A 70 16.16 10.73 10.41
C MET A 70 15.53 11.41 11.65
N GLY A 71 14.50 10.80 12.24
CA GLY A 71 13.82 11.32 13.44
C GLY A 71 12.68 12.30 13.16
N GLU A 72 12.34 12.51 11.89
CA GLU A 72 11.11 13.17 11.45
C GLU A 72 10.14 12.12 10.94
N SER A 73 8.85 12.30 11.20
CA SER A 73 7.77 11.43 10.69
C SER A 73 6.66 12.24 10.04
N GLU A 74 6.03 11.63 9.04
CA GLU A 74 4.88 12.17 8.34
C GLU A 74 3.85 11.08 8.05
N GLU A 75 2.57 11.45 8.03
CA GLU A 75 1.48 10.60 7.59
C GLU A 75 1.29 10.69 6.07
N VAL A 76 1.19 9.52 5.43
CA VAL A 76 1.05 9.37 3.98
C VAL A 76 -0.04 8.36 3.68
N LYS A 77 -0.86 8.65 2.67
CA LYS A 77 -1.86 7.71 2.16
C LYS A 77 -1.37 7.04 0.89
N PHE A 78 -1.54 5.73 0.82
CA PHE A 78 -1.18 4.92 -0.33
C PHE A 78 -2.41 4.30 -0.99
N ASN A 79 -2.66 4.66 -2.24
CA ASN A 79 -3.73 4.08 -3.03
C ASN A 79 -3.17 3.35 -4.25
N VAL A 80 -3.54 2.07 -4.43
CA VAL A 80 -3.15 1.26 -5.59
C VAL A 80 -4.34 1.08 -6.52
N ASP A 81 -4.20 1.53 -7.77
CA ASP A 81 -5.14 1.27 -8.87
C ASP A 81 -4.40 0.57 -10.02
N GLY A 82 -4.49 -0.76 -10.04
CA GLY A 82 -3.77 -1.56 -11.04
C GLY A 82 -2.26 -1.43 -10.88
N ASP A 83 -1.62 -0.87 -11.91
CA ASP A 83 -0.17 -0.66 -11.95
C ASP A 83 0.22 0.74 -11.50
N GLU A 84 -0.70 1.56 -10.98
CA GLU A 84 -0.39 2.88 -10.44
C GLU A 84 -0.52 2.87 -8.90
N LEU A 85 0.50 3.41 -8.23
CA LEU A 85 0.51 3.71 -6.80
C LEU A 85 0.51 5.23 -6.63
N THR A 86 -0.50 5.76 -5.95
CA THR A 86 -0.53 7.16 -5.53
C THR A 86 -0.09 7.26 -4.07
N MET A 87 0.91 8.10 -3.81
CA MET A 87 1.39 8.47 -2.50
C MET A 87 0.93 9.92 -2.21
N GLU A 88 0.08 10.14 -1.22
CA GLU A 88 -0.41 11.47 -0.83
C GLU A 88 0.08 11.85 0.57
N HIS A 89 0.84 12.94 0.66
CA HIS A 89 1.31 13.50 1.92
C HIS A 89 0.16 14.22 2.63
N VAL A 90 -0.24 13.73 3.81
CA VAL A 90 -1.44 14.24 4.51
C VAL A 90 -1.26 15.69 4.95
N SER A 91 -0.04 16.08 5.30
CA SER A 91 0.24 17.40 5.85
C SER A 91 0.25 18.50 4.78
N SER A 92 0.79 18.21 3.59
CA SER A 92 0.92 19.16 2.48
C SER A 92 -0.19 19.04 1.44
N GLY A 93 -0.82 17.86 1.34
CA GLY A 93 -1.74 17.50 0.25
C GLY A 93 -1.04 17.29 -1.09
N GLU A 94 0.30 17.23 -1.10
CA GLU A 94 1.07 16.89 -2.30
C GLU A 94 0.94 15.40 -2.59
N SER A 95 0.97 15.04 -3.87
CA SER A 95 0.86 13.64 -4.29
C SER A 95 1.85 13.29 -5.37
N GLU A 96 2.35 12.07 -5.29
CA GLU A 96 3.24 11.46 -6.26
C GLU A 96 2.59 10.20 -6.81
N VAL A 97 2.83 9.91 -8.09
CA VAL A 97 2.34 8.69 -8.75
C VAL A 97 3.54 7.88 -9.20
N LEU A 98 3.58 6.63 -8.77
CA LEU A 98 4.56 5.64 -9.16
C LEU A 98 3.87 4.58 -10.01
N THR A 99 4.59 4.01 -10.97
CA THR A 99 4.11 2.91 -11.82
C THR A 99 4.77 1.61 -11.41
N ARG A 100 4.07 0.48 -11.48
CA ARG A 100 4.65 -0.83 -11.16
C ARG A 100 5.89 -1.08 -12.03
N ALA A 101 7.00 -1.43 -11.40
CA ALA A 101 8.22 -1.82 -12.10
C ALA A 101 8.21 -3.35 -12.38
N GLU A 102 8.66 -3.75 -13.58
CA GLU A 102 8.72 -5.16 -14.02
C GLU A 102 9.89 -5.96 -13.41
#